data_AF-A0A358VML0-F1
#
_entry.id   AF-A0A358VML0-F1
#
_cell.length_a   1.000
_cell.length_b   1.000
_cell.length_c   1.000
_cell.angle_alpha   90.00
_cell.angle_beta   90.00
_cell.angle_gamma   90.00
#
_symmetry.space_group_name_H-M   'P 1'
#
loop_
_entity.id
_entity.type
_entity.pdbx_description
1 polymer ?
#
loop_
_entity_poly.entity_id
_entity_poly.type
_entity_poly.pdbx_seq_one_letter_code
_entity_poly.pdbx_strand_id
1 'polypeptide(L)'
;MAIKKPKKEVEDAFGKYCAAIGRRKTAIARVRIKTNAKQKQNIIVNGKNFTDYFKEKEQQETLLSPFIKTATAAFEATIKVSGGGLRAQAHASRHGLSRALVLLQSESKNILKTLGFLSRDSRQKERKKPGLKGARRAPQWSKR
;
A
#
# COMPACT_ATOMS: atom_id res chain seq x y z
N MET A 1 13.93 -27.83 10.06
CA MET A 1 12.56 -27.37 9.72
C MET A 1 12.31 -26.03 10.41
N ALA A 2 12.21 -24.93 9.66
CA ALA A 2 12.09 -23.59 10.26
C ALA A 2 10.70 -23.37 10.86
N ILE A 3 10.64 -23.23 12.19
CA ILE A 3 9.44 -22.96 12.96
C ILE A 3 8.90 -21.57 12.54
N LYS A 4 7.76 -21.58 11.87
CA LYS A 4 7.07 -20.39 11.37
C LYS A 4 6.45 -19.68 12.58
N LYS A 5 7.07 -18.57 13.03
CA LYS A 5 6.57 -17.76 14.17
C LYS A 5 5.07 -17.43 13.98
N PRO A 6 4.26 -17.48 15.06
CA PRO A 6 2.82 -17.25 14.99
C PRO A 6 2.49 -15.82 14.53
N LYS A 7 1.40 -15.68 13.78
CA LYS A 7 0.87 -14.39 13.30
C LYS A 7 0.55 -13.51 14.52
N LYS A 8 1.08 -12.28 14.56
CA LYS A 8 0.76 -11.28 15.60
C LYS A 8 -0.69 -10.82 15.43
N GLU A 9 -1.58 -11.39 16.24
CA GLU A 9 -2.88 -10.82 16.55
C GLU A 9 -2.65 -9.80 17.68
N VAL A 10 -3.06 -8.55 17.48
CA VAL A 10 -2.89 -7.48 18.47
C VAL A 10 -4.28 -7.02 18.88
N GLU A 11 -4.59 -7.11 20.17
CA GLU A 11 -5.82 -6.59 20.74
C GLU A 11 -5.62 -5.12 21.14
N ASP A 12 -6.37 -4.22 20.52
CA ASP A 12 -6.53 -2.83 20.96
C ASP A 12 -8.03 -2.56 21.22
N ALA A 13 -8.37 -1.37 21.74
CA ALA A 13 -9.73 -0.85 21.90
C ALA A 13 -10.66 -0.92 20.66
N PHE A 14 -10.14 -1.32 19.50
CA PHE A 14 -10.85 -1.48 18.22
C PHE A 14 -11.18 -2.95 17.86
N GLY A 15 -10.99 -3.91 18.77
CA GLY A 15 -11.22 -5.34 18.55
C GLY A 15 -10.07 -6.05 17.83
N LYS A 16 -10.26 -7.32 17.44
CA LYS A 16 -9.23 -8.10 16.70
C LYS A 16 -9.04 -7.53 15.29
N TYR A 17 -7.82 -7.11 14.96
CA TYR A 17 -7.48 -6.57 13.64
C TYR A 17 -6.15 -7.10 13.11
N CYS A 18 -6.06 -7.22 11.78
CA CYS A 18 -4.81 -7.50 11.08
C CYS A 18 -4.12 -6.19 10.70
N ALA A 19 -2.88 -6.02 11.15
CA ALA A 19 -2.08 -4.82 10.90
C ALA A 19 -1.01 -5.08 9.84
N ALA A 20 -0.84 -4.14 8.90
CA ALA A 20 0.28 -4.18 7.98
C ALA A 20 0.77 -2.78 7.61
N ILE A 21 2.00 -2.73 7.09
CA ILE A 21 2.65 -1.50 6.64
C ILE A 21 2.95 -1.62 5.14
N GLY A 22 2.54 -0.60 4.40
CA GLY A 22 2.88 -0.39 3.01
C GLY A 22 3.78 0.84 2.83
N ARG A 23 4.70 0.79 1.85
CA ARG A 23 5.64 1.88 1.57
C ARG A 23 5.84 2.04 0.08
N ARG A 24 5.83 3.28 -0.43
CA ARG A 24 6.19 3.61 -1.82
C ARG A 24 6.86 4.97 -1.87
N LYS A 25 8.04 5.06 -2.50
CA LYS A 25 8.87 6.27 -2.48
C LYS A 25 9.08 6.74 -1.03
N THR A 26 8.52 7.90 -0.68
CA THR A 26 8.50 8.49 0.68
C THR A 26 7.17 8.31 1.41
N ALA A 27 6.14 7.76 0.76
CA ALA A 27 4.84 7.52 1.36
C ALA A 27 4.84 6.25 2.22
N ILE A 28 4.26 6.35 3.41
CA ILE A 28 4.10 5.27 4.38
C ILE A 28 2.61 5.15 4.71
N ALA A 29 2.06 3.95 4.50
CA ALA A 29 0.69 3.60 4.83
C ALA A 29 0.67 2.55 5.95
N ARG A 30 0.00 2.87 7.06
CA ARG A 30 -0.33 1.93 8.14
C ARG A 30 -1.77 1.50 7.96
N VAL A 31 -1.97 0.22 7.70
CA VAL A 31 -3.27 -0.37 7.36
C VAL A 31 -3.71 -1.26 8.51
N ARG A 32 -4.99 -1.13 8.89
CA ARG A 32 -5.68 -2.02 9.81
C ARG A 32 -6.91 -2.57 9.09
N ILE A 33 -7.03 -3.89 9.02
CA ILE A 33 -8.20 -4.58 8.46
C ILE A 33 -8.90 -5.33 9.59
N LYS A 34 -10.23 -5.24 9.62
CA LYS A 34 -11.09 -6.00 10.52
C LYS A 34 -11.99 -6.95 9.72
N THR A 35 -12.28 -8.10 10.32
CA THR A 35 -13.15 -9.15 9.76
C THR A 35 -14.64 -8.92 10.04
N ASN A 36 -15.00 -8.17 11.09
CA ASN A 36 -16.39 -7.92 11.49
C ASN A 36 -16.98 -6.68 10.82
N ALA A 37 -17.12 -6.71 9.49
CA ALA A 37 -17.76 -5.61 8.78
C ALA A 37 -19.29 -5.79 8.78
N LYS A 38 -20.03 -4.89 9.45
CA LYS A 38 -21.51 -4.77 9.31
C LYS A 38 -21.93 -4.24 7.93
N GLN A 39 -21.00 -3.62 7.19
CA GLN A 39 -21.21 -3.05 5.87
C GLN A 39 -20.28 -3.73 4.84
N LYS A 40 -20.73 -3.85 3.59
CA LYS A 40 -19.98 -4.55 2.52
C LYS A 40 -18.59 -3.96 2.28
N GLN A 41 -18.44 -2.63 2.27
CA GLN A 41 -17.16 -1.97 1.95
C GLN A 41 -17.04 -0.64 2.70
N ASN A 42 -16.26 -0.59 3.78
CA ASN A 42 -15.93 0.67 4.45
C ASN A 42 -14.40 0.86 4.48
N ILE A 43 -13.91 1.82 3.69
CA ILE A 43 -12.49 2.18 3.64
C ILE A 43 -12.34 3.64 4.03
N ILE A 44 -11.68 3.86 5.18
CA ILE A 44 -11.41 5.18 5.72
C ILE A 44 -9.91 5.46 5.60
N VAL A 45 -9.57 6.58 4.95
CA VAL A 45 -8.19 7.06 4.75
C VAL A 45 -8.03 8.37 5.50
N ASN A 46 -7.17 8.40 6.52
CA ASN A 46 -6.91 9.59 7.35
C ASN A 46 -8.20 10.25 7.91
N GLY A 47 -9.20 9.44 8.27
CA GLY A 47 -10.47 9.94 8.82
C GLY A 47 -11.49 10.41 7.79
N LYS A 48 -11.20 10.29 6.49
CA LYS A 48 -12.12 10.60 5.38
C LYS A 48 -12.44 9.34 4.57
N ASN A 49 -13.54 9.36 3.82
CA ASN A 49 -13.83 8.28 2.87
C ASN A 49 -12.75 8.25 1.77
N PHE A 50 -12.44 7.04 1.28
CA PHE A 50 -11.40 6.86 0.27
C PHE A 50 -11.69 7.62 -1.04
N THR A 51 -12.97 7.76 -1.40
CA THR A 51 -13.44 8.52 -2.58
C THR A 51 -13.13 10.00 -2.48
N ASP A 52 -13.27 10.57 -1.28
CA ASP A 52 -13.06 12.00 -1.03
C ASP A 52 -11.57 12.32 -0.91
N TYR A 53 -10.79 11.36 -0.41
CA TYR A 53 -9.34 11.50 -0.27
C TYR A 53 -8.62 11.34 -1.62
N PHE A 54 -8.97 10.31 -2.39
CA PHE A 54 -8.41 10.06 -3.71
C PHE A 54 -9.39 10.54 -4.78
N LYS A 55 -9.19 11.78 -5.26
CA LYS A 55 -10.09 12.39 -6.27
C LYS A 55 -10.01 11.70 -7.64
N GLU A 56 -8.85 11.13 -7.98
CA GLU A 56 -8.60 10.51 -9.27
C GLU A 56 -9.06 9.05 -9.30
N LYS A 57 -9.81 8.64 -10.34
CA LYS A 57 -10.31 7.25 -10.47
C LYS A 57 -9.19 6.21 -10.48
N GLU A 58 -8.08 6.49 -11.17
CA GLU A 58 -6.91 5.59 -11.21
C GLU A 58 -6.36 5.27 -9.81
N GLN A 59 -6.40 6.26 -8.90
CA GLN A 59 -5.91 6.10 -7.53
C GLN A 59 -6.87 5.27 -6.68
N GLN A 60 -8.18 5.47 -6.87
CA GLN A 60 -9.23 4.67 -6.23
C GLN A 60 -9.14 3.21 -6.69
N GLU A 61 -9.04 2.97 -8.00
CA GLU A 61 -8.87 1.63 -8.57
C GLU A 61 -7.59 0.95 -8.06
N THR A 62 -6.49 1.69 -7.99
CA THR A 62 -5.23 1.17 -7.43
C THR A 62 -5.39 0.74 -5.97
N LEU A 63 -6.17 1.48 -5.17
CA LEU A 63 -6.43 1.14 -3.78
C LEU A 63 -7.34 -0.10 -3.65
N LEU A 64 -8.35 -0.22 -4.52
CA LEU A 64 -9.33 -1.32 -4.53
C LEU A 64 -8.83 -2.60 -5.21
N SER A 65 -7.79 -2.50 -6.03
CA SER A 65 -7.24 -3.62 -6.80
C SER A 65 -6.96 -4.91 -6.01
N PRO A 66 -6.44 -4.90 -4.77
CA PRO A 66 -6.19 -6.15 -4.05
C PRO A 66 -7.49 -6.83 -3.61
N PHE A 67 -8.55 -6.09 -3.30
CA PHE A 67 -9.84 -6.65 -2.92
C PHE A 67 -10.59 -7.21 -4.13
N ILE A 68 -10.58 -6.48 -5.25
CA ILE A 68 -11.21 -6.93 -6.50
C ILE A 68 -10.56 -8.24 -6.98
N LYS A 69 -9.24 -8.34 -6.92
CA LYS A 69 -8.50 -9.52 -7.41
C LYS A 69 -8.60 -10.74 -6.49
N THR A 70 -8.88 -10.55 -5.21
CA THR A 70 -9.08 -11.64 -4.24
C THR A 70 -10.56 -11.96 -4.02
N ALA A 71 -11.48 -11.25 -4.69
CA ALA A 71 -12.93 -11.41 -4.55
C ALA A 71 -13.43 -11.34 -3.10
N THR A 72 -12.76 -10.56 -2.25
CA THR A 72 -13.13 -10.42 -0.84
C THR A 72 -14.33 -9.49 -0.72
N ALA A 73 -15.48 -10.01 -0.27
CA ALA A 73 -16.76 -9.30 -0.33
C ALA A 73 -17.06 -8.37 0.85
N ALA A 74 -16.46 -8.60 2.03
CA ALA A 74 -16.75 -7.84 3.24
C ALA A 74 -15.48 -7.52 4.02
N PHE A 75 -15.17 -6.24 4.18
CA PHE A 75 -14.05 -5.78 5.00
C PHE A 75 -14.22 -4.32 5.43
N GLU A 76 -13.75 -4.04 6.64
CA GLU A 76 -13.55 -2.68 7.14
C GLU A 76 -12.05 -2.42 7.19
N ALA A 77 -11.59 -1.39 6.47
CA ALA A 77 -10.19 -1.02 6.40
C ALA A 77 -10.00 0.43 6.87
N THR A 78 -9.16 0.62 7.89
CA THR A 78 -8.71 1.93 8.33
C THR A 78 -7.25 2.12 7.95
N ILE A 79 -6.98 3.19 7.19
CA ILE A 79 -5.66 3.47 6.64
C ILE A 79 -5.20 4.83 7.14
N LYS A 80 -4.04 4.86 7.82
CA LYS A 80 -3.32 6.10 8.14
C LYS A 80 -2.14 6.24 7.20
N VAL A 81 -2.13 7.30 6.40
CA VAL A 81 -1.08 7.56 5.40
C VAL A 81 -0.35 8.86 5.71
N SER A 82 0.97 8.85 5.54
CA SER A 82 1.84 10.01 5.72
C SER A 82 2.94 10.05 4.65
N GLY A 83 3.34 11.27 4.27
CA GLY A 83 4.44 11.53 3.32
C GLY A 83 4.09 11.26 1.85
N GLY A 84 5.02 11.66 0.97
CA GLY A 84 4.88 11.51 -0.49
C GLY A 84 3.74 12.36 -1.09
N GLY A 85 3.25 11.94 -2.26
CA GLY A 85 2.08 12.53 -2.92
C GLY A 85 0.97 11.49 -3.16
N LEU A 86 -0.22 11.91 -3.56
CA LEU A 86 -1.43 11.09 -3.63
C LEU A 86 -1.24 9.76 -4.38
N ARG A 87 -0.61 9.76 -5.55
CA ARG A 87 -0.34 8.53 -6.32
C ARG A 87 0.59 7.57 -5.58
N ALA A 88 1.64 8.09 -4.94
CA ALA A 88 2.54 7.26 -4.14
C ALA A 88 1.83 6.70 -2.90
N GLN A 89 0.95 7.49 -2.29
CA GLN A 89 0.12 7.08 -1.17
C GLN A 89 -0.85 5.97 -1.56
N ALA A 90 -1.54 6.06 -2.71
CA ALA A 90 -2.42 5.00 -3.21
C ALA A 90 -1.68 3.66 -3.39
N HIS A 91 -0.49 3.67 -4.03
CA HIS A 91 0.32 2.45 -4.17
C HIS A 91 0.88 1.94 -2.82
N ALA A 92 1.21 2.82 -1.88
CA ALA A 92 1.63 2.41 -0.54
C ALA A 92 0.46 1.74 0.21
N SER A 93 -0.74 2.31 0.13
CA SER A 93 -1.97 1.72 0.69
C SER A 93 -2.26 0.36 0.08
N ARG A 94 -2.19 0.22 -1.25
CA ARG A 94 -2.31 -1.07 -1.96
C ARG A 94 -1.38 -2.12 -1.38
N HIS A 95 -0.09 -1.79 -1.24
CA HIS A 95 0.90 -2.73 -0.71
C HIS A 95 0.61 -3.12 0.75
N GLY A 96 0.16 -2.17 1.57
CA GLY A 96 -0.26 -2.44 2.95
C GLY A 96 -1.50 -3.33 3.03
N LEU A 97 -2.52 -3.05 2.22
CA LEU A 97 -3.76 -3.84 2.14
C LEU A 97 -3.48 -5.27 1.70
N SER A 98 -2.67 -5.48 0.66
CA SER A 98 -2.28 -6.83 0.22
C SER A 98 -1.57 -7.62 1.32
N ARG A 99 -0.69 -6.99 2.10
CA ARG A 99 -0.02 -7.67 3.22
C ARG A 99 -0.98 -8.01 4.36
N ALA A 100 -1.90 -7.11 4.68
CA ALA A 100 -2.92 -7.38 5.70
C ALA A 100 -3.90 -8.48 5.25
N LEU A 101 -4.29 -8.50 3.97
CA LEU A 101 -5.12 -9.56 3.39
C LEU A 101 -4.47 -10.94 3.48
N VAL A 102 -3.16 -11.05 3.22
CA VAL A 102 -2.44 -12.33 3.37
C VAL A 102 -2.40 -12.81 4.83
N LEU A 103 -2.41 -11.89 5.79
CA LEU A 103 -2.51 -12.27 7.20
C LEU A 103 -3.90 -12.81 7.54
N LEU A 104 -4.95 -12.23 6.95
CA LEU A 104 -6.34 -12.62 7.14
C LEU A 104 -6.66 -13.94 6.42
N GLN A 105 -6.36 -14.03 5.12
CA GLN A 105 -6.56 -15.21 4.26
C GLN A 105 -5.25 -15.63 3.62
N SER A 106 -4.69 -16.74 4.08
CA SER A 106 -3.40 -17.23 3.57
C SER A 106 -3.44 -17.66 2.09
N GLU A 107 -4.62 -18.02 1.58
CA GLU A 107 -4.86 -18.47 0.20
C GLU A 107 -4.66 -17.35 -0.84
N SER A 108 -5.00 -16.12 -0.46
CA SER A 108 -4.85 -14.93 -1.31
C SER A 108 -3.40 -14.65 -1.72
N LYS A 109 -2.43 -15.24 -1.01
CA LYS A 109 -0.99 -14.98 -1.20
C LYS A 109 -0.51 -15.30 -2.61
N ASN A 110 -0.95 -16.41 -3.20
CA ASN A 110 -0.46 -16.81 -4.52
C ASN A 110 -0.89 -15.81 -5.59
N ILE A 111 -2.18 -15.43 -5.60
CA ILE A 111 -2.76 -14.43 -6.51
C ILE A 111 -2.07 -13.06 -6.34
N LEU A 112 -1.91 -12.60 -5.10
CA LEU A 112 -1.28 -11.30 -4.83
C LEU A 112 0.22 -11.28 -5.13
N LYS A 113 0.89 -12.44 -5.08
CA LYS A 113 2.30 -12.58 -5.45
C LYS A 113 2.49 -12.54 -6.96
N THR A 114 1.69 -13.26 -7.74
CA THR A 114 1.75 -13.22 -9.21
C THR A 114 1.46 -11.82 -9.75
N LEU A 115 0.52 -11.09 -9.14
CA LEU A 115 0.23 -9.70 -9.50
C LEU A 115 1.29 -8.68 -9.02
N GLY A 116 2.29 -9.12 -8.25
CA GLY A 116 3.36 -8.26 -7.74
C GLY A 116 2.94 -7.27 -6.64
N PHE A 117 1.77 -7.42 -6.01
CA PHE A 117 1.29 -6.49 -4.97
C PHE A 117 2.00 -6.66 -3.63
N LEU A 118 2.57 -7.83 -3.37
CA LEU A 118 3.36 -8.12 -2.18
C LEU A 118 4.81 -7.63 -2.28
N SER A 119 5.27 -7.21 -3.45
CA SER A 119 6.62 -6.70 -3.65
C SER A 119 6.63 -5.18 -3.49
N ARG A 120 7.58 -4.67 -2.69
CA ARG A 120 7.79 -3.23 -2.59
C ARG A 120 8.47 -2.73 -3.87
N ASP A 121 7.88 -1.72 -4.51
CA ASP A 121 8.53 -1.04 -5.63
C ASP A 121 9.70 -0.19 -5.12
N SER A 122 10.92 -0.64 -5.45
CA SER A 122 12.20 -0.08 -5.02
C SER A 122 12.57 1.23 -5.72
N ARG A 123 11.91 1.60 -6.82
CA ARG A 123 12.29 2.78 -7.61
C ARG A 123 12.12 4.07 -6.80
N GLN A 124 13.21 4.81 -6.60
CA GLN A 124 13.21 6.09 -5.89
C GLN A 124 13.90 7.17 -6.74
N LYS A 125 13.72 8.44 -6.36
CA LYS A 125 14.36 9.56 -7.07
C LYS A 125 15.87 9.47 -6.83
N GLU A 126 16.64 9.35 -7.90
CA GLU A 126 18.09 9.44 -7.84
C GLU A 126 18.54 10.86 -7.48
N ARG A 127 19.63 10.97 -6.72
CA ARG A 127 20.23 12.27 -6.39
C ARG A 127 20.84 12.95 -7.62
N LYS A 128 20.94 14.28 -7.59
CA LYS A 128 21.75 15.04 -8.55
C LYS A 128 23.24 14.73 -8.31
N LYS A 129 24.02 14.57 -9.39
CA LYS A 129 25.48 14.43 -9.31
C LYS A 129 26.14 15.80 -9.56
N PRO A 130 27.27 16.13 -8.89
CA PRO A 130 28.03 17.34 -9.21
C PRO A 130 28.51 17.28 -10.67
N GLY A 131 28.59 18.44 -11.33
CA GLY A 131 28.94 18.54 -12.76
C GLY A 131 27.83 18.15 -13.74
N LEU A 132 26.75 17.49 -13.30
CA LEU A 132 25.57 17.19 -14.13
C LEU A 132 24.42 18.17 -13.84
N LYS A 133 23.60 18.45 -14.86
CA LYS A 133 22.38 19.26 -14.72
C LYS A 133 21.29 18.51 -13.93
N GLY A 134 21.31 17.17 -13.93
CA GLY A 134 20.37 16.32 -13.18
C GLY A 134 21.02 15.06 -12.61
N ALA A 135 20.22 14.03 -12.31
CA ALA A 135 20.74 12.74 -11.86
C ALA A 135 21.63 12.06 -12.92
N ARG A 136 21.20 12.15 -14.19
CA ARG A 136 21.91 11.56 -15.35
C ARG A 136 22.11 12.54 -16.52
N ARG A 137 21.43 13.69 -16.52
CA ARG A 137 21.48 14.67 -17.61
C ARG A 137 22.79 15.48 -17.55
N ALA A 138 23.68 15.24 -18.51
CA ALA A 138 24.88 16.04 -18.71
C ALA A 138 24.55 17.43 -19.27
N PRO A 139 25.39 18.46 -19.00
CA PRO A 139 25.37 19.69 -19.78
C PRO A 139 25.68 19.39 -21.26
N GLN A 140 25.32 20.32 -22.15
CA GLN A 140 25.75 20.23 -23.54
C GLN A 140 27.27 20.35 -23.59
N TRP A 141 27.93 19.38 -24.23
CA TRP A 141 29.38 19.36 -24.40
C TRP A 141 29.77 20.16 -25.65
N SER A 142 30.70 21.11 -25.52
CA SER A 142 31.40 21.69 -26.67
C SER A 142 32.74 21.02 -26.84
N LYS A 143 33.05 20.56 -28.05
CA LYS A 143 34.37 19.99 -28.41
C LYS A 143 35.38 21.05 -28.85
N ARG A 144 34.90 22.25 -29.21
CA ARG A 144 35.68 23.35 -29.78
C ARG A 144 35.68 24.50 -28.80
#